data_AF-A0A7H8MKX9-F1
#
_entry.id   AF-A0A7H8MKX9-F1
#
_cell.length_a   1.000
_cell.length_b   1.000
_cell.length_c   1.000
_cell.angle_alpha   90.00
_cell.angle_beta   90.00
_cell.angle_gamma   90.00
#
_symmetry.space_group_name_H-M   'P 1'
#
loop_
_entity.id
_entity.type
_entity.pdbx_description
1 polymer ?
#
loop_
_entity_poly.entity_id
_entity_poly.type
_entity_poly.pdbx_seq_one_letter_code
_entity_poly.pdbx_strand_id
1 'polypeptide(L)'
;MSIGIDAYQHWKAKAVRRPDDVTATTPLNWQAEKYGEAERRLTLRHLPSAAHPTERATAADALAKLALSESIRRTVLRYRGGAVHAALELGATWAEVATALDCAPGEARAALRSYAEEQRQRHEDDRMAGQNPTGFSPEQYRSVLRLTELADHERPPQASGKQPD
;
A
#
# COMPACT_ATOMS: atom_id res chain seq x y z
N MET A 1 8.65 -17.88 -21.69
CA MET A 1 9.48 -16.83 -21.06
C MET A 1 8.60 -16.03 -20.13
N SER A 2 8.91 -16.06 -18.84
CA SER A 2 8.03 -15.61 -17.77
C SER A 2 8.19 -14.11 -17.58
N ILE A 3 7.26 -13.32 -18.12
CA ILE A 3 7.23 -11.85 -18.05
C ILE A 3 7.47 -11.35 -16.61
N GLY A 4 6.99 -12.09 -15.59
CA GLY A 4 7.19 -11.77 -14.18
C GLY A 4 8.63 -11.97 -13.66
N ILE A 5 9.35 -12.99 -14.15
CA ILE A 5 10.74 -13.24 -13.75
C ILE A 5 11.66 -12.16 -14.33
N ASP A 6 11.46 -11.79 -15.60
CA ASP A 6 12.30 -10.78 -16.27
C ASP A 6 12.09 -9.39 -15.66
N ALA A 7 10.84 -9.03 -15.35
CA ALA A 7 10.51 -7.78 -14.65
C ALA A 7 11.14 -7.71 -13.25
N TYR A 8 11.10 -8.82 -12.51
CA TYR A 8 11.71 -8.89 -11.19
C TYR A 8 13.24 -8.79 -11.23
N GLN A 9 13.90 -9.47 -12.18
CA GLN A 9 15.35 -9.36 -12.35
C GLN A 9 15.77 -7.94 -12.75
N HIS A 10 15.02 -7.30 -13.65
CA HIS A 10 15.23 -5.89 -13.99
C HIS A 10 15.07 -4.98 -12.76
N TRP A 11 14.04 -5.21 -11.94
CA TRP A 11 13.84 -4.50 -10.68
C TRP A 11 15.03 -4.68 -9.72
N LYS A 12 15.54 -5.91 -9.55
CA LYS A 12 16.70 -6.18 -8.69
C LYS A 12 17.93 -5.40 -9.14
N ALA A 13 18.21 -5.36 -10.44
CA ALA A 13 19.38 -4.66 -11.00
C ALA A 13 19.25 -3.12 -10.95
N LYS A 14 18.04 -2.56 -10.91
CA LYS A 14 17.81 -1.11 -10.95
C LYS A 14 18.35 -0.37 -9.72
N ALA A 15 19.22 0.62 -9.89
CA ALA A 15 19.59 1.50 -8.78
C ALA A 15 18.42 2.40 -8.35
N VAL A 16 18.14 2.47 -7.05
CA VAL A 16 17.12 3.35 -6.47
C VAL A 16 17.84 4.45 -5.70
N ARG A 17 17.74 5.70 -6.19
CA ARG A 17 18.42 6.87 -5.61
C ARG A 17 17.42 7.87 -5.02
N ARG A 18 16.18 7.84 -5.50
CA ARG A 18 15.05 8.63 -4.98
C ARG A 18 13.79 7.78 -4.96
N PRO A 19 12.78 8.13 -4.15
CA PRO A 19 11.53 7.37 -4.06
C PRO A 19 10.83 7.20 -5.42
N ASP A 20 10.90 8.23 -6.27
CA ASP A 20 10.25 8.26 -7.59
C ASP A 20 10.92 7.34 -8.62
N ASP A 21 12.08 6.76 -8.30
CA ASP A 21 12.67 5.70 -9.13
C ASP A 21 11.86 4.38 -9.01
N VAL A 22 10.98 4.27 -8.01
CA VAL A 22 10.06 3.14 -7.84
C VAL A 22 8.72 3.50 -8.47
N THR A 23 8.30 2.75 -9.48
CA THR A 23 7.01 3.00 -10.13
C THR A 23 5.87 2.63 -9.20
N ALA A 24 4.72 3.31 -9.31
CA ALA A 24 3.54 3.02 -8.50
C ALA A 24 3.03 1.57 -8.66
N THR A 25 3.37 0.92 -9.77
CA THR A 25 3.03 -0.49 -10.07
C THR A 25 4.04 -1.49 -9.50
N THR A 26 5.16 -1.05 -8.92
CA THR A 26 6.14 -1.95 -8.32
C THR A 26 5.54 -2.59 -7.06
N PRO A 27 5.44 -3.94 -6.99
CA PRO A 27 4.86 -4.62 -5.84
C PRO A 27 5.55 -4.28 -4.51
N LEU A 28 4.77 -4.06 -3.45
CA LEU A 28 5.29 -3.67 -2.14
C LEU A 28 6.29 -4.69 -1.57
N ASN A 29 6.05 -5.99 -1.77
CA ASN A 29 6.97 -7.05 -1.34
C ASN A 29 8.34 -6.97 -2.03
N TRP A 30 8.38 -6.56 -3.31
CA TRP A 30 9.65 -6.36 -4.03
C TRP A 30 10.44 -5.16 -3.50
N GLN A 31 9.73 -4.09 -3.10
CA GLN A 31 10.35 -2.93 -2.47
C GLN A 31 10.93 -3.30 -1.09
N ALA A 32 10.15 -4.02 -0.28
CA ALA A 32 10.53 -4.47 1.06
C ALA A 32 11.74 -5.42 1.03
N GLU A 33 11.78 -6.34 0.06
CA GLU A 33 12.94 -7.23 -0.13
C GLU A 33 14.22 -6.43 -0.39
N LYS A 34 14.16 -5.48 -1.33
CA LYS A 34 15.31 -4.64 -1.68
C LYS A 34 15.74 -3.73 -0.53
N TYR A 35 14.78 -3.21 0.24
CA TYR A 35 15.05 -2.47 1.47
C TYR A 35 15.81 -3.36 2.48
N GLY A 36 15.35 -4.60 2.68
CA GLY A 36 16.00 -5.56 3.56
C GLY A 36 17.41 -5.93 3.09
N GLU A 37 17.65 -6.00 1.78
CA GLU A 37 19.00 -6.18 1.23
C GLU A 37 19.95 -5.03 1.56
N ALA A 38 19.51 -3.78 1.38
CA ALA A 38 20.30 -2.59 1.72
C ALA A 38 20.56 -2.52 3.23
N GLU A 39 19.55 -2.80 4.06
CA GLU A 39 19.69 -2.84 5.52
C GLU A 39 20.66 -3.93 5.98
N ARG A 40 20.59 -5.13 5.39
CA ARG A 40 21.52 -6.22 5.69
C ARG A 40 22.95 -5.81 5.40
N ARG A 41 23.23 -5.26 4.20
CA ARG A 41 24.58 -4.78 3.84
C ARG A 41 25.10 -3.76 4.84
N LEU A 42 24.28 -2.77 5.21
CA LEU A 42 24.63 -1.75 6.20
C LEU A 42 24.87 -2.32 7.60
N THR A 43 24.16 -3.38 7.98
CA THR A 43 24.36 -4.05 9.28
C THR A 43 25.67 -4.84 9.28
N LEU A 44 25.95 -5.57 8.19
CA LEU A 44 27.16 -6.39 8.04
C LEU A 44 28.45 -5.55 8.02
N ARG A 45 28.39 -4.24 7.73
CA ARG A 45 29.56 -3.34 7.75
C ARG A 45 30.28 -3.28 9.11
N HIS A 46 29.57 -3.60 10.18
CA HIS A 46 30.07 -3.56 11.55
C HIS A 46 30.63 -4.92 12.02
N LEU A 47 30.49 -5.98 11.21
CA LEU A 47 31.00 -7.29 11.55
C LEU A 47 32.47 -7.46 11.11
N PRO A 48 33.29 -8.19 11.89
CA PRO A 48 34.63 -8.57 11.45
C PRO A 48 34.58 -9.34 10.13
N SER A 49 35.47 -8.99 9.20
CA SER A 49 35.51 -9.44 7.79
C SER A 49 35.67 -10.96 7.54
N ALA A 50 35.59 -11.82 8.56
CA ALA A 50 36.31 -13.10 8.56
C ALA A 50 35.56 -14.34 8.01
N ALA A 51 34.43 -14.22 7.31
CA ALA A 51 33.77 -15.44 6.80
C ALA A 51 33.21 -15.36 5.37
N HIS A 52 32.87 -14.19 4.83
CA HIS A 52 32.38 -14.07 3.45
C HIS A 52 32.86 -12.75 2.83
N PRO A 53 33.23 -12.73 1.54
CA PRO A 53 33.47 -11.51 0.79
C PRO A 53 32.12 -10.83 0.52
N THR A 54 31.45 -10.37 1.57
CA THR A 54 30.29 -9.51 1.40
C THR A 54 30.82 -8.16 0.92
N GLU A 55 30.35 -7.70 -0.25
CA GLU A 55 30.62 -6.35 -0.73
C GLU A 55 30.40 -5.35 0.42
N ARG A 56 31.45 -4.59 0.77
CA ARG A 56 31.35 -3.60 1.84
C ARG A 56 30.20 -2.65 1.52
N ALA A 57 29.39 -2.34 2.52
CA ALA A 57 28.34 -1.35 2.37
C ALA A 57 28.93 -0.01 1.88
N THR A 58 28.24 0.60 0.94
CA THR A 58 28.60 1.85 0.30
C THR A 58 27.62 2.96 0.71
N ALA A 59 27.96 4.22 0.40
CA ALA A 59 27.02 5.32 0.54
C ALA A 59 25.75 5.12 -0.32
N ALA A 60 25.87 4.43 -1.46
CA ALA A 60 24.73 4.12 -2.32
C ALA A 60 23.73 3.20 -1.61
N ASP A 61 24.19 2.25 -0.78
CA ASP A 61 23.30 1.38 -0.01
C ASP A 61 22.51 2.17 1.04
N ALA A 62 23.15 3.13 1.72
CA ALA A 62 22.48 4.00 2.69
C ALA A 62 21.42 4.89 2.04
N LEU A 63 21.74 5.49 0.89
CA LEU A 63 20.80 6.31 0.13
C LEU A 63 19.65 5.48 -0.46
N ALA A 64 19.94 4.28 -0.95
CA ALA A 64 18.92 3.36 -1.43
C ALA A 64 17.96 2.95 -0.31
N LYS A 65 18.46 2.68 0.90
CA LYS A 65 17.62 2.40 2.08
C LYS A 65 16.64 3.55 2.36
N LEU A 66 17.12 4.80 2.37
CA LEU A 66 16.28 5.98 2.60
C LEU A 66 15.23 6.18 1.49
N ALA A 67 15.64 6.05 0.23
CA ALA A 67 14.73 6.18 -0.91
C ALA A 67 13.64 5.10 -0.90
N LEU A 68 14.01 3.85 -0.58
CA LEU A 68 13.08 2.73 -0.47
C LEU A 68 12.16 2.88 0.74
N SER A 69 12.65 3.32 1.91
CA SER A 69 11.79 3.53 3.08
C SER A 69 10.72 4.59 2.80
N GLU A 70 11.09 5.67 2.14
CA GLU A 70 10.14 6.73 1.76
C GLU A 70 9.18 6.26 0.67
N SER A 71 9.65 5.47 -0.31
CA SER A 71 8.76 4.88 -1.32
C SER A 71 7.73 3.93 -0.70
N ILE A 72 8.17 3.03 0.19
CA ILE A 72 7.31 2.12 0.96
C ILE A 72 6.29 2.92 1.78
N ARG A 73 6.72 3.98 2.48
CA ARG A 73 5.82 4.86 3.24
C ARG A 73 4.74 5.46 2.35
N ARG A 74 5.11 6.00 1.18
CA ARG A 74 4.16 6.55 0.19
C ARG A 74 3.19 5.49 -0.33
N THR A 75 3.68 4.28 -0.60
CA THR A 75 2.86 3.15 -1.05
C THR A 75 1.84 2.74 0.03
N VAL A 76 2.27 2.55 1.28
CA VAL A 76 1.38 2.19 2.39
C VAL A 76 0.33 3.27 2.63
N LEU A 77 0.71 4.55 2.59
CA LEU A 77 -0.23 5.66 2.75
C LEU A 77 -1.25 5.74 1.61
N ARG A 78 -0.83 5.52 0.35
CA ARG A 78 -1.73 5.48 -0.80
C ARG A 78 -2.81 4.41 -0.66
N TYR A 79 -2.47 3.23 -0.16
CA TYR A 79 -3.42 2.13 -0.01
C TYR A 79 -4.18 2.14 1.32
N ARG A 80 -3.89 3.08 2.22
CA ARG A 80 -4.48 3.14 3.57
C ARG A 80 -6.00 3.18 3.53
N GLY A 81 -6.61 4.04 2.72
CA GLY A 81 -8.06 4.15 2.66
C GLY A 81 -8.75 2.86 2.18
N GLY A 82 -8.13 2.12 1.26
CA GLY A 82 -8.60 0.80 0.84
C GLY A 82 -8.49 -0.25 1.94
N ALA A 83 -7.41 -0.23 2.74
CA ALA A 83 -7.27 -1.11 3.89
C ALA A 83 -8.28 -0.80 5.00
N VAL A 84 -8.56 0.50 5.24
CA VAL A 84 -9.65 0.94 6.14
C VAL A 84 -11.00 0.41 5.65
N HIS A 85 -11.29 0.55 4.35
CA HIS A 85 -12.52 0.04 3.77
C HIS A 85 -12.69 -1.47 4.00
N ALA A 86 -11.66 -2.26 3.69
CA ALA A 86 -11.67 -3.71 3.88
C ALA A 86 -11.85 -4.10 5.36
N ALA A 87 -11.22 -3.37 6.30
CA ALA A 87 -11.40 -3.62 7.73
C ALA A 87 -12.86 -3.42 8.18
N LEU A 88 -13.50 -2.34 7.71
CA LEU A 88 -14.91 -2.06 8.00
C LEU A 88 -15.85 -3.09 7.36
N GLU A 89 -15.59 -3.50 6.11
CA GLU A 89 -16.34 -4.58 5.45
C GLU A 89 -16.26 -5.91 6.22
N LEU A 90 -15.12 -6.15 6.89
CA LEU A 90 -14.90 -7.31 7.76
C LEU A 90 -15.43 -7.11 9.20
N GLY A 91 -16.13 -6.01 9.46
CA GLY A 91 -16.84 -5.77 10.72
C GLY A 91 -16.05 -5.04 11.81
N ALA A 92 -14.87 -4.49 11.48
CA ALA A 92 -14.14 -3.63 12.42
C ALA A 92 -14.93 -2.33 12.72
N THR A 93 -14.75 -1.81 13.92
CA THR A 93 -15.25 -0.49 14.32
C THR A 93 -14.23 0.61 13.98
N TRP A 94 -14.69 1.86 13.91
CA TRP A 94 -13.79 3.01 13.72
C TRP A 94 -12.77 3.16 14.84
N ALA A 95 -13.13 2.82 16.09
CA ALA A 95 -12.20 2.82 17.21
C ALA A 95 -11.06 1.79 17.06
N GLU A 96 -11.37 0.58 16.58
CA GLU A 96 -10.36 -0.46 16.30
C GLU A 96 -9.45 -0.05 15.14
N VAL A 97 -10.02 0.52 14.07
CA VAL A 97 -9.25 1.04 12.93
C VAL A 97 -8.32 2.18 13.37
N ALA A 98 -8.83 3.13 14.14
CA ALA A 98 -8.05 4.26 14.66
C ALA A 98 -6.90 3.78 15.56
N THR A 99 -7.17 2.81 16.44
CA THR A 99 -6.15 2.17 17.29
C THR A 99 -5.07 1.48 16.45
N ALA A 100 -5.46 0.72 15.43
CA ALA A 100 -4.51 0.01 14.56
C ALA A 100 -3.63 0.96 13.74
N LEU A 101 -4.14 2.15 13.41
CA LEU A 101 -3.42 3.18 12.67
C LEU A 101 -2.66 4.17 13.58
N ASP A 102 -2.83 4.07 14.90
CA ASP A 102 -2.34 5.03 15.89
C ASP A 102 -2.72 6.48 15.53
N CYS A 103 -4.01 6.70 15.26
CA CYS A 103 -4.54 8.02 14.90
C CYS A 103 -5.93 8.28 15.48
N ALA A 104 -6.44 9.50 15.28
CA ALA A 104 -7.82 9.82 15.64
C ALA A 104 -8.81 9.18 14.64
N PRO A 105 -10.02 8.75 15.08
CA PRO A 105 -11.05 8.20 14.18
C PRO A 105 -11.42 9.13 13.02
N GLY A 106 -11.33 10.45 13.20
CA GLY A 106 -11.57 11.44 12.13
C GLY A 106 -10.55 11.36 11.00
N GLU A 107 -9.29 11.05 11.30
CA GLU A 107 -8.23 10.88 10.30
C GLU A 107 -8.42 9.59 9.50
N ALA A 108 -8.81 8.50 10.17
CA ALA A 108 -9.17 7.25 9.51
C ALA A 108 -10.37 7.43 8.56
N ARG A 109 -11.40 8.19 8.98
CA ARG A 109 -12.53 8.56 8.12
C ARG A 109 -12.12 9.41 6.93
N ALA A 110 -11.20 10.36 7.12
CA ALA A 110 -10.66 11.16 6.02
C ALA A 110 -9.95 10.29 4.98
N ALA A 111 -9.16 9.30 5.43
CA ALA A 111 -8.50 8.35 4.54
C ALA A 111 -9.51 7.51 3.73
N LEU A 112 -10.61 7.06 4.34
CA LEU A 112 -11.69 6.35 3.62
C LEU A 112 -12.37 7.25 2.59
N ARG A 113 -12.66 8.52 2.93
CA ARG A 113 -13.27 9.48 2.01
C ARG A 113 -12.40 9.71 0.77
N SER A 114 -11.12 10.01 0.95
CA SER A 114 -10.20 10.19 -0.17
C SER A 114 -10.10 8.95 -1.06
N TYR A 115 -10.08 7.75 -0.46
CA TYR A 115 -10.11 6.52 -1.23
C TYR A 115 -11.41 6.34 -2.03
N ALA A 116 -12.56 6.61 -1.43
CA ALA A 116 -13.85 6.53 -2.11
C ALA A 116 -13.93 7.51 -3.30
N GLU A 117 -13.42 8.73 -3.13
CA GLU A 117 -13.31 9.74 -4.19
C GLU A 117 -12.40 9.26 -5.33
N GLU A 118 -11.21 8.72 -5.02
CA GLU A 118 -10.31 8.15 -6.03
C GLU A 118 -10.94 6.97 -6.80
N GLN A 119 -11.67 6.09 -6.10
CA GLN A 119 -12.37 4.98 -6.76
C GLN A 119 -13.52 5.46 -7.63
N ARG A 120 -14.21 6.54 -7.21
CA ARG A 120 -15.28 7.15 -7.98
C ARG A 120 -14.74 7.80 -9.24
N GLN A 121 -13.64 8.55 -9.14
CA GLN A 121 -13.00 9.19 -10.28
C GLN A 121 -12.53 8.14 -11.29
N ARG A 122 -11.88 7.06 -10.83
CA ARG A 122 -11.45 5.96 -11.71
C ARG A 122 -12.61 5.35 -12.50
N HIS A 123 -13.74 5.10 -11.84
CA HIS A 123 -14.93 4.58 -12.51
C HIS A 123 -15.44 5.56 -13.57
N GLU A 124 -15.37 6.86 -13.32
CA GLU A 124 -15.78 7.87 -14.30
C GLU A 124 -14.81 7.95 -15.48
N ASP A 125 -13.51 7.92 -15.23
CA ASP A 125 -12.46 7.96 -16.25
C ASP A 125 -12.58 6.76 -17.21
N ASP A 126 -12.72 5.54 -16.67
CA ASP A 126 -12.86 4.32 -17.47
C ASP A 126 -14.14 4.36 -18.32
N ARG A 127 -15.25 4.84 -17.75
CA ARG A 127 -16.52 5.00 -18.46
C ARG A 127 -16.39 6.01 -19.59
N MET A 128 -15.71 7.14 -19.37
CA MET A 128 -15.46 8.16 -20.39
C MET A 128 -14.51 7.65 -21.48
N ALA A 129 -13.59 6.76 -21.15
CA ALA A 129 -12.70 6.10 -22.09
C ALA A 129 -13.35 4.93 -22.87
N GLY A 130 -14.64 4.63 -22.62
CA GLY A 130 -15.34 3.50 -23.25
C GLY A 130 -14.83 2.13 -22.79
N GLN A 131 -14.12 2.08 -21.66
CA GLN A 131 -13.61 0.86 -21.05
C GLN A 131 -14.62 0.30 -20.06
N ASN A 132 -14.46 -0.98 -19.71
CA ASN A 132 -15.26 -1.55 -18.63
C ASN A 132 -14.86 -0.88 -17.30
N PRO A 133 -15.78 -0.20 -16.58
CA PRO A 133 -15.39 0.61 -15.44
C PRO A 133 -14.76 -0.19 -14.30
N THR A 134 -13.62 0.28 -13.81
CA THR A 134 -13.00 -0.17 -12.56
C THR A 134 -13.20 0.87 -11.46
N GLY A 135 -13.16 0.46 -10.19
CA GLY A 135 -13.47 1.34 -9.06
C GLY A 135 -14.96 1.31 -8.68
N PHE A 136 -15.45 2.36 -8.02
CA PHE A 136 -16.78 2.36 -7.42
C PHE A 136 -17.86 2.95 -8.33
N SER A 137 -18.90 2.15 -8.56
CA SER A 137 -20.16 2.62 -9.11
C SER A 137 -20.77 3.71 -8.21
N PRO A 138 -21.73 4.51 -8.72
CA PRO A 138 -22.38 5.54 -7.90
C PRO A 138 -23.02 4.97 -6.62
N GLU A 139 -23.56 3.76 -6.69
CA GLU A 139 -24.19 3.09 -5.54
C GLU A 139 -23.14 2.60 -4.54
N GLN A 140 -22.06 1.97 -5.03
CA GLN A 140 -20.95 1.55 -4.18
C GLN A 140 -20.32 2.74 -3.46
N TYR A 141 -20.07 3.85 -4.18
CA TYR A 141 -19.54 5.08 -3.60
C TYR A 141 -20.42 5.61 -2.46
N ARG A 142 -21.74 5.67 -2.66
CA ARG A 142 -22.69 6.09 -1.60
C ARG A 142 -22.66 5.14 -0.41
N SER A 143 -22.60 3.83 -0.63
CA SER A 143 -22.51 2.84 0.44
C SER A 143 -21.24 3.03 1.28
N VAL A 144 -20.09 3.28 0.63
CA VAL A 144 -18.84 3.56 1.34
C VAL A 144 -18.91 4.86 2.14
N LEU A 145 -19.51 5.91 1.59
CA LEU A 145 -19.67 7.16 2.33
C LEU A 145 -20.53 7.00 3.59
N ARG A 146 -21.59 6.18 3.55
CA ARG A 146 -22.41 5.90 4.76
C ARG A 146 -21.60 5.26 5.88
N LEU A 147 -20.55 4.49 5.59
CA LEU A 147 -19.67 3.93 6.62
C LEU A 147 -18.99 5.04 7.44
N THR A 148 -18.75 6.22 6.85
CA THR A 148 -18.13 7.35 7.55
C THR A 148 -19.06 8.01 8.57
N GLU A 149 -20.37 7.75 8.49
CA GLU A 149 -21.41 8.30 9.37
C GLU A 149 -21.62 7.45 10.63
N LEU A 150 -21.10 6.21 10.66
CA LEU A 150 -21.19 5.32 11.82
C LEU A 150 -20.47 5.90 13.05
N ALA A 151 -21.01 5.63 14.24
CA ALA A 151 -20.35 5.99 15.50
C ALA A 151 -19.06 5.18 15.72
N ASP A 152 -18.18 5.66 16.59
CA ASP A 152 -16.84 5.07 16.74
C ASP A 152 -16.82 3.60 17.17
N HIS A 153 -17.82 3.19 17.95
CA HIS A 153 -17.99 1.82 18.45
C HIS A 153 -19.07 1.03 17.71
N GLU A 154 -19.70 1.64 16.71
CA GLU A 154 -20.72 0.99 15.90
C GLU A 154 -20.07 0.08 14.87
N ARG A 155 -20.60 -1.14 14.74
CA ARG A 155 -20.14 -2.08 13.72
C ARG A 155 -20.89 -1.84 12.42
N PRO A 156 -20.21 -1.88 11.26
CA PRO A 156 -20.87 -1.85 9.98
C PRO A 156 -21.90 -2.98 9.84
N PRO A 157 -23.02 -2.74 9.17
CA PRO A 157 -23.95 -3.82 8.84
C PRO A 157 -23.21 -4.84 7.98
N GLN A 158 -23.23 -6.11 8.39
CA GLN A 158 -22.65 -7.18 7.57
C GLN A 158 -23.38 -7.20 6.23
N ALA A 159 -22.63 -7.17 5.13
CA ALA A 159 -23.21 -7.46 3.83
C ALA A 159 -23.81 -8.87 3.92
N SER A 160 -25.13 -8.97 3.89
CA SER A 160 -25.84 -10.25 3.87
C SER A 160 -25.35 -11.04 2.66
N GLY A 161 -24.36 -11.91 2.88
CA GLY A 161 -23.87 -12.81 1.86
C GLY A 161 -25.00 -13.76 1.49
N LYS A 162 -25.64 -13.51 0.34
CA LYS A 162 -26.22 -14.62 -0.41
C LYS A 162 -25.05 -15.46 -0.87
N GLN A 163 -24.81 -16.55 -0.15
CA GLN A 163 -24.06 -17.68 -0.65
C GLN A 163 -24.76 -18.11 -1.96
N PRO A 164 -24.09 -18.14 -3.12
CA PRO A 164 -24.66 -18.80 -4.28
C PRO A 164 -24.74 -20.29 -3.96
N ASP A 165 -25.93 -20.86 -4.14
CA ASP A 165 -26.17 -22.32 -4.14
C ASP A 165 -25.33 -23.03 -5.20
#